data_AF-A0A368UAM3-F1
#
_entry.id   AF-A0A368UAM3-F1
#
_cell.length_a   1.000
_cell.length_b   1.000
_cell.length_c   1.000
_cell.angle_alpha   90.00
_cell.angle_beta   90.00
_cell.angle_gamma   90.00
#
_symmetry.space_group_name_H-M   'P 1'
#
loop_
_entity.id
_entity.type
_entity.pdbx_description
1 polymer ?
#
loop_
_entity_poly.entity_id
_entity_poly.type
_entity_poly.pdbx_seq_one_letter_code
_entity_poly.pdbx_strand_id
1 'polypeptide(L)'
;MNIHLEQAQIRTDKALAALDAGFRSKSAQKDANDKLNRAFDLLRNAFSTVVWALFEGDRETADHETWTAFITSTVDPYDLPFDLHHVRDRHIAKTRELSDDIANRMAFLLETRAAVKAAPIEKVTPKKQPSEYQVKAEMTLKELIEKRKAQYLEAIELGRIFNGLPVYANTHSVINQHGTWFLRTYYYLNGKMTPLNVIIAAAEALEREKKAA
;
A
#
# COMPACT_ATOMS: atom_id res chain seq x y z
N MET A 1 29.25 11.15 -9.14
CA MET A 1 28.59 9.88 -9.50
C MET A 1 27.12 10.20 -9.79
N ASN A 2 26.60 9.86 -10.98
CA ASN A 2 25.24 10.23 -11.39
C ASN A 2 24.20 9.40 -10.63
N ILE A 3 23.41 10.05 -9.76
CA ILE A 3 22.39 9.41 -8.90
C ILE A 3 21.42 8.56 -9.73
N HIS A 4 21.11 8.97 -10.97
CA HIS A 4 20.22 8.20 -11.83
C HIS A 4 20.80 6.84 -12.23
N LEU A 5 22.11 6.75 -12.48
CA LEU A 5 22.77 5.49 -12.86
C LEU A 5 22.79 4.49 -11.70
N GLU A 6 23.06 4.96 -10.48
CA GLU A 6 23.03 4.13 -9.28
C GLU A 6 21.62 3.60 -9.00
N GLN A 7 20.62 4.49 -9.07
CA GLN A 7 19.22 4.09 -8.89
C GLN A 7 18.75 3.12 -10.00
N ALA A 8 19.21 3.30 -11.23
CA ALA A 8 18.93 2.36 -12.32
C ALA A 8 19.54 0.98 -12.03
N GLN A 9 20.76 0.92 -11.50
CA GLN A 9 21.40 -0.33 -11.10
C GLN A 9 20.61 -1.05 -10.00
N ILE A 10 20.24 -0.35 -8.92
CA ILE A 10 19.46 -0.93 -7.82
C ILE A 10 18.15 -1.57 -8.32
N ARG A 11 17.49 -0.94 -9.30
CA ARG A 11 16.24 -1.46 -9.88
C ARG A 11 16.50 -2.68 -10.75
N THR A 12 17.59 -2.67 -11.50
CA THR A 12 18.06 -3.80 -12.32
C THR A 12 18.39 -5.00 -11.43
N ASP A 13 19.15 -4.81 -10.36
CA ASP A 13 19.52 -5.86 -9.41
C ASP A 13 18.28 -6.49 -8.76
N LYS A 14 17.27 -5.68 -8.41
CA LYS A 14 16.00 -6.20 -7.88
C LYS A 14 15.20 -6.98 -8.91
N ALA A 15 15.32 -6.68 -10.20
CA ALA A 15 14.69 -7.46 -11.26
C ALA A 15 15.43 -8.78 -11.48
N LEU A 16 16.77 -8.78 -11.45
CA LEU A 16 17.60 -9.97 -11.52
C LEU A 16 17.36 -10.90 -10.34
N ALA A 17 17.37 -10.39 -9.11
CA ALA A 17 17.07 -11.19 -7.93
C ALA A 17 15.68 -11.84 -7.98
N ALA A 18 14.70 -11.16 -8.59
CA ALA A 18 13.36 -11.73 -8.80
C ALA A 18 13.34 -12.81 -9.90
N LEU A 19 14.15 -12.64 -10.94
CA LEU A 19 14.34 -13.63 -11.99
C LEU A 19 15.01 -14.91 -11.43
N ASP A 20 16.10 -14.74 -10.67
CA ASP A 20 16.86 -15.83 -10.05
C ASP A 20 16.04 -16.62 -9.04
N ALA A 21 15.17 -15.92 -8.29
CA ALA A 21 14.25 -16.55 -7.35
C ALA A 21 13.13 -17.38 -8.03
N GLY A 22 12.93 -17.20 -9.33
CA GLY A 22 11.85 -17.82 -10.10
C GLY A 22 10.48 -17.16 -9.86
N PHE A 23 9.65 -17.11 -10.91
CA PHE A 23 8.33 -16.51 -10.82
C PHE A 23 7.28 -17.52 -10.37
N ARG A 24 6.57 -17.18 -9.28
CA ARG A 24 5.44 -17.98 -8.77
C ARG A 24 4.08 -17.51 -9.26
N SER A 25 4.03 -16.33 -9.87
CA SER A 25 2.81 -15.73 -10.41
C SER A 25 3.10 -14.78 -11.56
N LYS A 26 2.08 -14.48 -12.38
CA LYS A 26 2.19 -13.48 -13.45
C LYS A 26 2.41 -12.07 -12.91
N SER A 27 1.87 -11.79 -11.71
CA SER A 27 2.10 -10.51 -11.03
C SER A 27 3.57 -10.31 -10.69
N ALA A 28 4.24 -11.32 -10.13
CA ALA A 28 5.66 -11.22 -9.81
C ALA A 28 6.53 -10.98 -11.06
N GLN A 29 6.20 -11.63 -12.18
CA GLN A 29 6.85 -11.39 -13.46
C GLN A 29 6.58 -9.97 -14.00
N LYS A 30 5.36 -9.44 -13.81
CA LYS A 30 5.03 -8.04 -14.16
C LYS A 30 5.81 -7.06 -13.29
N ASP A 31 5.89 -7.30 -11.98
CA ASP A 31 6.61 -6.45 -11.04
C ASP A 31 8.12 -6.40 -11.32
N ALA A 32 8.71 -7.47 -11.87
CA ALA A 32 10.09 -7.47 -12.36
C ALA A 32 10.23 -6.60 -13.61
N ASN A 33 9.32 -6.73 -14.59
CA ASN A 33 9.30 -5.88 -15.78
C ASN A 33 9.11 -4.39 -15.44
N ASP A 34 8.25 -4.06 -14.48
CA ASP A 34 8.02 -2.68 -14.05
C ASP A 34 9.30 -2.07 -13.42
N LYS A 35 10.12 -2.87 -12.74
CA LYS A 35 11.43 -2.41 -12.24
C LYS A 35 12.39 -2.10 -13.39
N LEU A 36 12.41 -2.93 -14.44
CA LEU A 36 13.23 -2.70 -15.63
C LEU A 36 12.79 -1.44 -16.39
N ASN A 37 11.48 -1.20 -16.55
CA ASN A 37 10.97 0.03 -17.16
C ASN A 37 11.39 1.26 -16.34
N ARG A 38 11.27 1.21 -15.02
CA ARG A 38 11.73 2.31 -14.15
C ARG A 38 13.24 2.50 -14.16
N ALA A 39 14.02 1.43 -14.35
CA ALA A 39 15.46 1.53 -14.54
C ALA A 39 15.78 2.25 -15.85
N PHE A 40 15.06 1.92 -16.92
CA PHE A 40 15.19 2.60 -18.21
C PHE A 40 14.80 4.08 -18.14
N ASP A 41 13.73 4.46 -17.43
CA ASP A 41 13.39 5.87 -17.21
C ASP A 41 14.55 6.67 -16.60
N LEU A 42 15.26 6.06 -15.65
CA LEU A 42 16.43 6.66 -15.01
C LEU A 42 17.61 6.78 -15.98
N LEU A 43 17.84 5.77 -16.82
CA LEU A 43 18.86 5.84 -17.87
C LEU A 43 18.53 6.92 -18.90
N ARG A 44 17.26 7.08 -19.28
CA ARG A 44 16.81 8.16 -20.17
C ARG A 44 17.10 9.52 -19.54
N ASN A 45 16.76 9.70 -18.25
CA ASN A 45 17.06 10.95 -17.56
C ASN A 45 18.57 11.23 -17.49
N ALA A 46 19.38 10.20 -17.19
CA ALA A 46 20.84 10.33 -17.20
C ALA A 46 21.38 10.72 -18.58
N PHE A 47 20.82 10.13 -19.64
CA PHE A 47 21.16 10.46 -21.02
C PHE A 47 20.79 11.90 -21.36
N SER A 48 19.57 12.33 -21.04
CA SER A 48 19.15 13.72 -21.23
C SER A 48 20.07 14.68 -20.47
N THR A 49 20.53 14.35 -19.25
CA THR A 49 21.52 15.17 -18.53
C THR A 49 22.85 15.28 -19.29
N VAL A 50 23.36 14.20 -19.87
CA VAL A 50 24.59 14.24 -20.69
C VAL A 50 24.40 15.13 -21.90
N VAL A 51 23.26 14.98 -22.59
CA VAL A 51 22.91 15.80 -23.74
C VAL A 51 22.78 17.28 -23.35
N TRP A 52 22.08 17.61 -22.26
CA TRP A 52 21.96 18.98 -21.77
C TRP A 52 23.28 19.61 -21.32
N ALA A 53 24.21 18.82 -20.78
CA ALA A 53 25.53 19.33 -20.42
C ALA A 53 26.36 19.74 -21.65
N LEU A 54 26.17 19.09 -22.80
CA LEU A 54 26.76 19.52 -24.07
C LEU A 54 26.17 20.86 -24.54
N PHE A 55 24.88 21.08 -24.26
CA PHE A 55 24.17 22.31 -24.61
C PHE A 55 24.55 23.52 -23.72
N GLU A 56 24.90 23.31 -22.44
CA GLU A 56 25.24 24.40 -21.52
C GLU A 56 26.56 25.11 -21.87
N GLY A 57 27.52 24.42 -22.50
CA GLY A 57 28.80 25.01 -22.89
C GLY A 57 28.71 26.07 -24.00
N ASP A 58 27.79 25.90 -24.94
CA ASP A 58 27.68 26.76 -26.13
C ASP A 58 26.58 27.83 -26.02
N ARG A 59 25.62 27.69 -25.09
CA ARG A 59 24.46 28.58 -25.00
C ARG A 59 24.78 30.02 -24.56
N GLU A 60 25.83 30.22 -23.77
CA GLU A 60 26.23 31.56 -23.32
C GLU A 60 26.95 32.38 -24.41
N THR A 61 27.43 31.73 -25.48
CA THR A 61 28.29 32.38 -26.49
C THR A 61 27.80 32.26 -27.92
N ALA A 62 26.89 31.32 -28.21
CA ALA A 62 26.36 31.11 -29.56
C ALA A 62 25.27 32.12 -29.94
N ASP A 63 25.35 32.66 -31.16
CA ASP A 63 24.23 33.39 -31.77
C ASP A 63 23.06 32.44 -32.11
N HIS A 64 21.90 33.01 -32.44
CA HIS A 64 20.68 32.24 -32.68
C HIS A 64 20.80 31.23 -33.84
N GLU A 65 21.60 31.55 -34.86
CA GLU A 65 21.77 30.73 -36.06
C GLU A 65 22.68 29.53 -35.77
N THR A 66 23.79 29.77 -35.05
CA THR A 66 24.71 28.75 -34.55
C THR A 66 24.02 27.82 -33.57
N TRP A 67 23.21 28.37 -32.67
CA TRP A 67 22.41 27.58 -31.72
C TRP A 67 21.37 26.70 -32.43
N THR A 68 20.69 27.23 -33.45
CA THR A 68 19.70 26.49 -34.22
C THR A 68 20.34 25.36 -35.03
N ALA A 69 21.48 25.62 -35.68
CA ALA A 69 22.27 24.62 -36.39
C ALA A 69 22.85 23.55 -35.46
N PHE A 70 23.25 23.92 -34.24
CA PHE A 70 23.73 22.98 -33.22
C PHE A 70 22.62 22.06 -32.72
N ILE A 71 21.45 22.59 -32.34
CA ILE A 71 20.31 21.76 -31.91
C ILE A 71 19.84 20.81 -33.02
N THR A 72 19.86 21.25 -34.29
CA THR A 72 19.44 20.40 -35.42
C THR A 72 20.48 19.37 -35.85
N SER A 73 21.76 19.54 -35.49
CA SER A 73 22.84 18.59 -35.81
C SER A 73 23.21 17.65 -34.67
N THR A 74 22.75 17.93 -33.44
CA THR A 74 23.08 17.16 -32.24
C THR A 74 22.00 16.12 -31.92
N VAL A 75 22.35 15.14 -31.09
CA VAL A 75 21.43 14.15 -30.51
C VAL A 75 20.39 14.87 -29.64
N ASP A 76 19.10 14.62 -29.90
CA ASP A 76 17.96 15.21 -29.20
C ASP A 76 17.76 14.48 -27.85
N PRO A 77 17.57 15.19 -26.71
CA PRO A 77 17.19 14.59 -25.43
C PRO A 77 15.98 13.63 -25.50
N TYR A 78 15.11 13.78 -26.51
CA TYR A 78 13.90 13.01 -26.76
C TYR A 78 14.07 11.90 -27.81
N ASP A 79 15.28 11.66 -28.32
CA ASP A 79 15.56 10.57 -29.27
C ASP A 79 15.32 9.17 -28.67
N LEU A 80 15.35 9.06 -27.35
CA LEU A 80 15.04 7.82 -26.65
C LEU A 80 13.53 7.64 -26.50
N PRO A 81 13.00 6.44 -26.81
CA PRO A 81 11.58 6.17 -26.68
C PRO A 81 11.13 6.22 -25.22
N PHE A 82 9.81 6.34 -25.01
CA PHE A 82 9.27 6.44 -23.65
C PHE A 82 9.43 5.16 -22.83
N ASP A 83 9.26 4.00 -23.47
CA ASP A 83 9.31 2.70 -22.80
C ASP A 83 10.46 1.83 -23.30
N LEU A 84 10.99 1.00 -22.40
CA LEU A 84 12.07 0.05 -22.69
C LEU A 84 11.73 -0.90 -23.86
N HIS A 85 10.48 -1.32 -23.99
CA HIS A 85 10.09 -2.26 -25.05
C HIS A 85 10.07 -1.66 -26.47
N HIS A 86 10.12 -0.33 -26.58
CA HIS A 86 10.28 0.40 -27.82
C HIS A 86 11.76 0.66 -28.18
N VAL A 87 12.70 0.35 -27.28
CA VAL A 87 14.14 0.46 -27.57
C VAL A 87 14.52 -0.55 -28.65
N ARG A 88 15.46 -0.15 -29.50
CA ARG A 88 15.95 -0.83 -30.71
C ARG A 88 17.43 -0.51 -30.85
N ASP A 89 18.15 -1.27 -31.67
CA ASP A 89 19.60 -1.16 -31.82
C ASP A 89 20.04 0.25 -32.22
N ARG A 90 19.27 0.94 -33.08
CA ARG A 90 19.54 2.34 -33.46
C ARG A 90 19.58 3.29 -32.26
N HIS A 91 18.74 3.07 -31.24
CA HIS A 91 18.70 3.92 -30.06
C HIS A 91 19.93 3.65 -29.19
N ILE A 92 20.34 2.38 -29.04
CA ILE A 92 21.57 2.02 -28.32
C ILE A 92 22.81 2.58 -29.03
N ALA A 93 22.87 2.46 -30.37
CA ALA A 93 23.97 3.01 -31.16
C ALA A 93 24.09 4.53 -30.99
N LYS A 94 22.97 5.27 -31.07
CA LYS A 94 22.96 6.71 -30.85
C LYS A 94 23.33 7.09 -29.42
N THR A 95 22.87 6.35 -28.42
CA THR A 95 23.31 6.56 -27.03
C THR A 95 24.81 6.31 -26.86
N ARG A 96 25.35 5.31 -27.56
CA ARG A 96 26.76 4.93 -27.49
C ARG A 96 27.69 6.03 -27.99
N GLU A 97 27.27 6.82 -28.98
CA GLU A 97 28.02 7.99 -29.47
C GLU A 97 28.30 9.01 -28.36
N LEU A 98 27.46 9.06 -27.32
CA LEU A 98 27.60 9.99 -26.19
C LEU A 98 28.05 9.31 -24.89
N SER A 99 27.63 8.07 -24.65
CA SER A 99 27.95 7.34 -23.43
C SER A 99 27.87 5.82 -23.61
N ASP A 100 29.03 5.18 -23.65
CA ASP A 100 29.16 3.71 -23.65
C ASP A 100 28.49 3.08 -22.43
N ASP A 101 28.66 3.66 -21.23
CA ASP A 101 28.09 3.11 -19.98
C ASP A 101 26.56 3.06 -20.04
N ILE A 102 25.90 4.15 -20.47
CA ILE A 102 24.43 4.18 -20.59
C ILE A 102 23.97 3.21 -21.67
N ALA A 103 24.64 3.18 -22.83
CA ALA A 103 24.30 2.27 -23.93
C ALA A 103 24.39 0.80 -23.51
N ASN A 104 25.46 0.43 -22.80
CA ASN A 104 25.67 -0.94 -22.32
C ASN A 104 24.62 -1.34 -21.27
N ARG A 105 24.26 -0.42 -20.36
CA ARG A 105 23.17 -0.63 -19.40
C ARG A 105 21.81 -0.81 -20.10
N MET A 106 21.53 -0.05 -21.15
CA MET A 106 20.30 -0.20 -21.94
C MET A 106 20.22 -1.56 -22.64
N ALA A 107 21.32 -2.01 -23.25
CA ALA A 107 21.39 -3.34 -23.87
C ALA A 107 21.14 -4.44 -22.82
N PHE A 108 21.77 -4.33 -21.65
CA PHE A 108 21.57 -5.27 -20.56
C PHE A 108 20.12 -5.30 -20.04
N LEU A 109 19.43 -4.15 -19.98
CA LEU A 109 18.01 -4.10 -19.64
C LEU A 109 17.13 -4.83 -20.67
N LEU A 110 17.44 -4.74 -21.96
CA LEU A 110 16.71 -5.45 -23.01
C LEU A 110 16.87 -6.96 -22.90
N GLU A 111 18.10 -7.42 -22.68
CA GLU A 111 18.42 -8.84 -22.46
C GLU A 111 17.70 -9.37 -21.22
N THR A 112 17.80 -8.63 -20.11
CA THR A 112 17.14 -8.99 -18.85
C THR A 112 15.62 -9.04 -19.03
N ARG A 113 15.03 -8.10 -19.77
CA ARG A 113 13.60 -8.10 -20.08
C ARG A 113 13.19 -9.33 -20.90
N ALA A 114 14.00 -9.72 -21.88
CA ALA A 114 13.75 -10.92 -22.66
C ALA A 114 13.78 -12.17 -21.77
N ALA A 115 14.77 -12.27 -20.89
CA ALA A 115 14.89 -13.36 -19.92
C ALA A 115 13.70 -13.41 -18.94
N VAL A 116 13.30 -12.27 -18.37
CA VAL A 116 12.13 -12.16 -17.49
C VAL A 116 10.85 -12.61 -18.18
N LYS A 117 10.66 -12.24 -19.46
CA LYS A 117 9.48 -12.64 -20.24
C LYS A 117 9.48 -14.14 -20.58
N ALA A 118 10.66 -14.71 -20.85
CA ALA A 118 10.83 -16.12 -21.17
C ALA A 118 10.77 -17.04 -19.94
N ALA A 119 11.04 -16.52 -18.74
CA ALA A 119 11.05 -17.29 -17.51
C ALA A 119 9.69 -17.96 -17.23
N PRO A 120 9.67 -19.27 -16.90
CA PRO A 120 8.44 -19.98 -16.60
C PRO A 120 7.81 -19.48 -15.29
N ILE A 121 6.48 -19.61 -15.20
CA ILE A 121 5.74 -19.32 -13.97
C ILE A 121 5.40 -20.65 -13.29
N GLU A 122 6.13 -20.97 -12.24
CA GLU A 122 5.89 -22.14 -11.41
C GLU A 122 4.73 -21.86 -10.45
N LYS A 123 3.52 -22.25 -10.85
CA LYS A 123 2.33 -22.10 -10.01
C LYS A 123 2.51 -22.94 -8.75
N VAL A 124 2.66 -22.28 -7.60
CA VAL A 124 2.60 -22.94 -6.31
C VAL A 124 1.19 -23.51 -6.16
N THR A 125 1.09 -24.84 -6.06
CA THR A 125 -0.19 -25.49 -5.79
C THR A 125 -0.64 -25.03 -4.40
N PRO A 126 -1.86 -24.47 -4.25
CA PRO A 126 -2.34 -24.09 -2.93
C PRO A 126 -2.32 -25.34 -2.04
N LYS A 127 -1.79 -25.21 -0.81
CA LYS A 127 -1.85 -26.28 0.19
C LYS A 127 -3.33 -26.64 0.36
N LYS A 128 -3.70 -27.89 0.10
CA LYS A 128 -5.09 -28.39 0.18
C LYS A 128 -5.70 -28.31 1.59
N GLN A 129 -4.90 -27.95 2.60
CA GLN A 129 -5.38 -27.78 3.97
C GLN A 129 -5.53 -26.28 4.27
N PRO A 130 -6.71 -25.82 4.74
CA PRO A 130 -6.87 -24.47 5.25
C PRO A 130 -5.85 -24.25 6.36
N SER A 131 -5.17 -23.11 6.34
CA SER A 131 -4.21 -22.80 7.40
C SER A 131 -4.95 -22.67 8.74
N GLU A 132 -4.28 -22.94 9.86
CA GLU A 132 -4.84 -22.71 11.20
C GLU A 132 -5.39 -21.28 11.37
N TYR A 133 -4.83 -20.31 10.62
CA TYR A 133 -5.30 -18.93 10.57
C TYR A 133 -6.67 -18.78 9.90
N GLN A 134 -6.97 -19.53 8.84
CA GLN A 134 -8.30 -19.53 8.21
C GLN A 134 -9.35 -20.10 9.15
N VAL A 135 -9.04 -21.21 9.83
CA VAL A 135 -9.93 -21.83 10.83
C VAL A 135 -10.18 -20.87 12.00
N LYS A 136 -9.12 -20.21 12.51
CA LYS A 136 -9.26 -19.17 13.54
C LYS A 136 -10.07 -17.96 13.07
N ALA A 137 -9.89 -17.49 11.84
CA ALA A 137 -10.62 -16.35 11.30
C ALA A 137 -12.14 -16.65 11.16
N GLU A 138 -12.50 -17.84 10.69
CA GLU A 138 -13.90 -18.26 10.62
C GLU A 138 -14.54 -18.41 12.01
N MET A 139 -13.78 -18.90 13.00
CA MET A 139 -14.22 -18.91 14.41
C MET A 139 -14.45 -17.48 14.92
N THR A 140 -13.56 -16.52 14.66
CA THR A 140 -13.72 -15.13 15.13
C THR A 140 -14.94 -14.42 14.54
N LEU A 141 -15.32 -14.69 13.29
CA LEU A 141 -16.51 -14.06 12.70
C LEU A 141 -17.80 -14.59 13.34
N LYS A 142 -17.87 -15.91 13.58
CA LYS A 142 -19.00 -16.55 14.26
C LYS A 142 -19.15 -16.04 15.69
N GLU A 143 -18.05 -15.92 16.41
CA GLU A 143 -18.01 -15.35 17.77
C GLU A 143 -18.44 -13.88 17.80
N LEU A 144 -18.05 -13.09 16.79
CA LEU A 144 -18.40 -11.68 16.69
C LEU A 144 -19.89 -11.47 16.37
N ILE A 145 -20.48 -12.35 15.55
CA ILE A 145 -21.92 -12.37 15.29
C ILE A 145 -22.70 -12.74 16.55
N GLU A 146 -22.27 -13.79 17.27
CA GLU A 146 -22.92 -14.20 18.53
C GLU A 146 -22.77 -13.13 19.62
N LYS A 147 -21.62 -12.47 19.74
CA LYS A 147 -21.42 -11.33 20.65
C LYS A 147 -22.35 -10.15 20.35
N ARG A 148 -22.52 -9.81 19.06
CA ARG A 148 -23.43 -8.74 18.65
C ARG A 148 -24.90 -9.09 18.90
N LYS A 149 -25.29 -10.35 18.69
CA LYS A 149 -26.64 -10.83 19.07
C LYS A 149 -26.87 -10.77 20.57
N ALA A 150 -25.90 -11.19 21.38
CA ALA A 150 -25.98 -11.11 22.83
C ALA A 150 -26.15 -9.66 23.31
N GLN A 151 -25.37 -8.72 22.76
CA GLN A 151 -25.50 -7.28 23.06
C GLN A 151 -26.86 -6.71 22.67
N TYR A 152 -27.42 -7.15 21.53
CA TYR A 152 -28.76 -6.74 21.10
C TYR A 152 -29.85 -7.25 22.06
N LEU A 153 -29.78 -8.53 22.46
CA LEU A 153 -30.72 -9.13 23.41
C LEU A 153 -30.61 -8.48 24.79
N GLU A 154 -29.40 -8.20 25.26
CA GLU A 154 -29.14 -7.50 26.52
C GLU A 154 -29.73 -6.07 26.52
N ALA A 155 -29.60 -5.34 25.40
CA ALA A 155 -30.19 -4.02 25.26
C ALA A 155 -31.73 -4.04 25.29
N ILE A 156 -32.37 -5.06 24.69
CA ILE A 156 -33.82 -5.25 24.78
C ILE A 156 -34.24 -5.54 26.23
N GLU A 157 -33.52 -6.42 26.91
CA GLU A 157 -33.83 -6.82 28.29
C GLU A 157 -33.69 -5.63 29.26
N LEU A 158 -32.62 -4.85 29.13
CA LEU A 158 -32.43 -3.60 29.87
C LEU A 158 -33.55 -2.59 29.59
N GLY A 159 -33.95 -2.46 28.32
CA GLY A 159 -35.09 -1.64 27.93
C GLY A 159 -36.40 -2.08 28.58
N ARG A 160 -36.64 -3.39 28.74
CA ARG A 160 -37.81 -3.92 29.46
C ARG A 160 -37.75 -3.61 30.95
N ILE A 161 -36.62 -3.91 31.60
CA ILE A 161 -36.42 -3.74 33.04
C ILE A 161 -36.64 -2.28 33.46
N PHE A 162 -36.18 -1.32 32.65
CA PHE A 162 -36.29 0.10 32.96
C PHE A 162 -37.42 0.81 32.19
N ASN A 163 -38.46 0.08 31.78
CA ASN A 163 -39.68 0.65 31.18
C ASN A 163 -39.43 1.56 29.95
N GLY A 164 -38.44 1.21 29.14
CA GLY A 164 -38.03 1.95 27.94
C GLY A 164 -37.04 3.09 28.20
N LEU A 165 -36.59 3.29 29.44
CA LEU A 165 -35.55 4.28 29.73
C LEU A 165 -34.21 3.87 29.07
N PRO A 166 -33.48 4.82 28.46
CA PRO A 166 -32.19 4.57 27.81
C PRO A 166 -31.09 4.42 28.87
N VAL A 167 -31.04 3.23 29.46
CA VAL A 167 -30.11 2.85 30.54
C VAL A 167 -28.95 2.05 29.96
N TYR A 168 -27.74 2.43 30.35
CA TYR A 168 -26.52 1.69 30.06
C TYR A 168 -25.83 1.30 31.36
N ALA A 169 -25.33 0.07 31.45
CA ALA A 169 -24.62 -0.45 32.61
C ALA A 169 -23.21 -0.90 32.21
N ASN A 170 -22.21 -0.55 33.02
CA ASN A 170 -20.83 -0.97 32.80
C ASN A 170 -20.22 -1.52 34.09
N THR A 171 -19.69 -2.75 34.03
CA THR A 171 -19.16 -3.45 35.20
C THR A 171 -17.64 -3.50 35.14
N HIS A 172 -16.99 -3.01 36.20
CA HIS A 172 -15.55 -3.01 36.35
C HIS A 172 -15.12 -3.94 37.48
N SER A 173 -14.02 -4.65 37.28
CA SER A 173 -13.31 -5.34 38.36
C SER A 173 -12.42 -4.34 39.08
N VAL A 174 -12.59 -4.20 40.40
CA VAL A 174 -11.89 -3.22 41.22
C VAL A 174 -11.30 -3.87 42.47
N ILE A 175 -10.19 -3.31 42.95
CA ILE A 175 -9.48 -3.77 44.14
C ILE A 175 -9.55 -2.65 45.19
N ASN A 176 -9.92 -2.98 46.43
CA ASN A 176 -9.87 -2.00 47.53
C ASN A 176 -8.43 -1.85 48.08
N GLN A 177 -8.25 -0.88 48.98
CA GLN A 177 -6.98 -0.65 49.69
C GLN A 177 -6.49 -1.84 50.55
N HIS A 178 -7.34 -2.84 50.78
CA HIS A 178 -7.06 -4.05 51.55
C HIS A 178 -6.86 -5.30 50.65
N GLY A 179 -6.76 -5.12 49.32
CA GLY A 179 -6.51 -6.21 48.38
C GLY A 179 -7.72 -7.09 48.04
N THR A 180 -8.93 -6.72 48.48
CA THR A 180 -10.16 -7.44 48.14
C THR A 180 -10.65 -7.05 46.76
N TRP A 181 -10.91 -8.05 45.91
CA TRP A 181 -11.53 -7.89 44.60
C TRP A 181 -13.04 -7.84 44.71
N PHE A 182 -13.67 -6.88 44.04
CA PHE A 182 -15.12 -6.82 43.88
C PHE A 182 -15.50 -6.29 42.51
N LEU A 183 -16.70 -6.64 42.05
CA LEU A 183 -17.28 -6.07 40.83
C LEU A 183 -18.06 -4.82 41.19
N ARG A 184 -17.82 -3.73 40.49
CA ARG A 184 -18.56 -2.48 40.62
C ARG A 184 -19.26 -2.15 39.31
N THR A 185 -20.57 -2.05 39.35
CA THR A 185 -21.39 -1.65 38.20
C THR A 185 -21.75 -0.17 38.27
N TYR A 186 -21.49 0.55 37.18
CA TYR A 186 -21.88 1.95 36.99
C TYR A 186 -23.05 2.02 36.03
N TYR A 187 -24.05 2.83 36.38
CA TYR A 187 -25.26 3.01 35.59
C TYR A 187 -25.30 4.40 34.98
N TYR A 188 -25.83 4.50 33.78
CA TYR A 188 -25.96 5.72 33.02
C TYR A 188 -27.37 5.82 32.46
N LEU A 189 -28.00 6.99 32.62
CA LEU A 189 -29.29 7.33 32.01
C LEU A 189 -29.04 8.43 30.99
N ASN A 190 -29.38 8.21 29.71
CA ASN A 190 -29.07 9.16 28.62
C ASN A 190 -27.59 9.58 28.59
N GLY A 191 -26.68 8.62 28.82
CA GLY A 191 -25.23 8.86 28.84
C GLY A 191 -24.70 9.60 30.07
N LYS A 192 -25.55 9.99 31.02
CA LYS A 192 -25.13 10.62 32.29
C LYS A 192 -25.08 9.59 33.40
N MET A 193 -23.96 9.52 34.12
CA MET A 193 -23.83 8.63 35.28
C MET A 193 -24.92 8.96 36.30
N THR A 194 -25.80 7.99 36.56
CA THR A 194 -26.99 8.18 37.38
C THR A 194 -27.10 7.01 38.36
N PRO A 195 -27.31 7.26 39.66
CA PRO A 195 -27.50 6.19 40.64
C PRO A 195 -28.66 5.25 40.26
N LEU A 196 -28.47 3.93 40.44
CA LEU A 196 -29.47 2.92 40.05
C LEU A 196 -30.84 3.15 40.70
N ASN A 197 -30.87 3.54 41.98
CA ASN A 197 -32.10 3.82 42.71
C ASN A 197 -32.92 4.97 42.09
N VAL A 198 -32.25 5.99 41.54
CA VAL A 198 -32.91 7.10 40.83
C VAL A 198 -33.52 6.61 39.52
N ILE A 199 -32.82 5.73 38.80
CA ILE A 199 -33.30 5.14 37.54
C ILE A 199 -34.53 4.25 37.81
N ILE A 200 -34.50 3.42 38.86
CA ILE A 200 -35.62 2.56 39.26
C ILE A 200 -36.84 3.42 39.61
N ALA A 201 -36.67 4.46 40.45
CA ALA A 201 -37.76 5.34 40.83
C ALA A 201 -38.41 6.04 39.63
N ALA A 202 -37.61 6.45 38.64
CA ALA A 202 -38.12 7.02 37.39
C ALA A 202 -38.88 6.00 36.54
N ALA A 203 -38.38 4.76 36.45
CA ALA A 203 -39.06 3.68 35.72
C ALA A 203 -40.44 3.35 36.32
N GLU A 204 -40.52 3.25 37.66
CA GLU A 204 -41.75 3.02 38.41
C GLU A 204 -42.75 4.18 38.31
N ALA A 205 -42.27 5.43 38.29
CA ALA A 205 -43.12 6.60 38.06
C ALA A 205 -43.77 6.57 36.67
N LEU A 206 -42.99 6.30 35.62
CA LEU A 206 -43.50 6.15 34.26
C LEU A 206 -44.50 5.00 34.12
N GLU A 207 -44.29 3.90 34.86
CA GLU A 207 -45.24 2.78 34.86
C GLU A 207 -46.57 3.16 35.51
N ARG A 208 -46.54 3.92 36.62
CA ARG A 208 -47.74 4.44 37.27
C ARG A 208 -48.51 5.42 36.37
N GLU A 209 -47.81 6.31 35.67
CA GLU A 209 -48.42 7.22 34.69
C GLU A 209 -49.13 6.45 33.56
N LYS A 210 -48.48 5.42 33.00
CA LYS A 210 -49.09 4.56 31.97
C LYS A 210 -50.33 3.82 32.44
N LYS A 211 -50.40 3.46 33.73
CA LYS A 211 -51.56 2.79 34.34
C LYS A 211 -52.70 3.75 34.71
N ALA A 212 -52.40 5.05 34.84
CA ALA A 212 -53.36 6.09 35.17
C ALA A 212 -53.95 6.79 33.93
N ALA A 213 -53.35 6.60 32.76
CA ALA A 213 -53.84 7.04 31.45
C ALA A 213 -54.75 5.99 30.80
#